data_AF-A0A2E0F979-F1
#
_entry.id   AF-A0A2E0F979-F1
#
_cell.length_a   1.000
_cell.length_b   1.000
_cell.length_c   1.000
_cell.angle_alpha   90.00
_cell.angle_beta   90.00
_cell.angle_gamma   90.00
#
_symmetry.space_group_name_H-M   'P 1'
#
loop_
_entity.id
_entity.type
_entity.pdbx_description
1 polymer ?
#
loop_
_entity_poly.entity_id
_entity_poly.type
_entity_poly.pdbx_seq_one_letter_code
_entity_poly.pdbx_strand_id
1 'polypeptide(L)'
;MEEVNYFIEKEQILEICFWYKGEGFGDEFSPLSISPFLKHEESKISRILEKLCDEGSMIETNSKHYKFTDTGLKQAGKLFVETFQEMQQPGHYECHDGCCDGDDHSKCKHN
;
A
#
# COMPACT_ATOMS: atom_id res chain seq x y z
N MET A 1 1.95 -25.17 -0.17
CA MET A 1 2.94 -24.14 0.24
C MET A 1 3.01 -23.02 -0.80
N GLU A 2 2.92 -23.32 -2.10
CA GLU A 2 2.89 -22.29 -3.17
C GLU A 2 1.65 -21.35 -3.13
N GLU A 3 0.46 -21.85 -2.80
CA GLU A 3 -0.75 -21.01 -2.74
C GLU A 3 -0.69 -19.94 -1.63
N VAL A 4 -0.12 -20.28 -0.47
CA VAL A 4 0.04 -19.33 0.64
C VAL A 4 1.03 -18.23 0.26
N ASN A 5 2.13 -18.58 -0.41
CA ASN A 5 3.09 -17.60 -0.90
C ASN A 5 2.45 -16.64 -1.92
N TYR A 6 1.66 -17.18 -2.85
CA TYR A 6 0.95 -16.34 -3.81
C TYR A 6 0.02 -15.32 -3.14
N PHE A 7 -0.70 -15.73 -2.09
CA PHE A 7 -1.62 -14.84 -1.38
C PHE A 7 -0.88 -13.65 -0.75
N ILE A 8 0.21 -13.92 -0.01
CA ILE A 8 1.02 -12.88 0.63
C ILE A 8 1.65 -11.94 -0.41
N GLU A 9 2.15 -12.49 -1.51
CA GLU A 9 2.80 -11.70 -2.57
C GLU A 9 1.81 -10.79 -3.30
N LYS A 10 0.58 -11.28 -3.51
CA LYS A 10 -0.52 -10.51 -4.08
C LYS A 10 -0.92 -9.36 -3.17
N GLU A 11 -1.05 -9.62 -1.88
CA GLU A 11 -1.37 -8.60 -0.88
C GLU A 11 -0.32 -7.49 -0.85
N GLN A 12 0.97 -7.86 -0.80
CA GLN A 12 2.07 -6.89 -0.86
C GLN A 12 2.04 -6.01 -2.11
N ILE A 13 1.74 -6.59 -3.27
CA ILE A 13 1.64 -5.83 -4.53
C ILE A 13 0.46 -4.86 -4.49
N LEU A 14 -0.71 -5.30 -3.99
CA LEU A 14 -1.89 -4.43 -3.84
C LEU A 14 -1.60 -3.26 -2.89
N GLU A 15 -0.96 -3.52 -1.74
CA GLU A 15 -0.58 -2.50 -0.76
C GLU A 15 0.40 -1.49 -1.34
N ILE A 16 1.46 -1.95 -2.01
CA ILE A 16 2.45 -1.06 -2.63
C ILE A 16 1.82 -0.23 -3.74
N CYS A 17 0.97 -0.79 -4.60
CA CYS A 17 0.27 -0.02 -5.63
C CYS A 17 -0.68 1.02 -5.02
N PHE A 18 -1.37 0.69 -3.93
CA PHE A 18 -2.24 1.63 -3.22
C PHE A 18 -1.44 2.79 -2.61
N TRP A 19 -0.35 2.48 -1.90
CA TRP A 19 0.58 3.46 -1.35
C TRP A 19 1.19 4.34 -2.44
N TYR A 20 1.70 3.74 -3.51
CA TYR A 20 2.31 4.44 -4.66
C TYR A 20 1.37 5.50 -5.25
N LYS A 21 0.08 5.17 -5.36
CA LYS A 21 -0.96 6.11 -5.77
C LYS A 21 -1.20 7.21 -4.72
N GLY A 22 -1.25 6.85 -3.45
CA GLY A 22 -1.46 7.79 -2.33
C GLY A 22 -0.34 8.83 -2.19
N GLU A 23 0.91 8.43 -2.46
CA GLU A 23 2.08 9.32 -2.48
C GLU A 23 2.13 10.25 -3.70
N GLY A 24 1.27 10.03 -4.70
CA GLY A 24 1.21 10.87 -5.89
C GLY A 24 2.21 10.52 -7.00
N PHE A 25 2.82 9.32 -6.97
CA PHE A 25 3.69 8.86 -8.08
C PHE A 25 2.93 8.52 -9.37
N GLY A 26 1.61 8.36 -9.28
CA GLY A 26 0.73 8.10 -10.42
C GLY A 26 -0.34 7.06 -10.08
N ASP A 27 -1.23 6.82 -11.02
CA ASP A 27 -2.29 5.81 -10.90
C ASP A 27 -2.12 4.63 -11.86
N GLU A 28 -0.97 4.56 -12.54
CA GLU A 28 -0.56 3.50 -13.45
C GLU A 28 0.74 2.86 -12.96
N PHE A 29 0.76 1.53 -12.89
CA PHE A 29 1.84 0.74 -12.32
C PHE A 29 2.49 -0.10 -13.40
N SER A 30 3.81 -0.19 -13.41
CA SER A 30 4.54 -1.18 -14.20
C SER A 30 5.36 -2.07 -13.25
N PRO A 31 5.70 -3.31 -13.64
CA PRO A 31 6.58 -4.15 -12.84
C PRO A 31 7.87 -3.43 -12.45
N LEU A 32 8.46 -2.70 -13.40
CA LEU A 32 9.67 -1.90 -13.18
C LEU A 32 9.46 -0.80 -12.15
N SER A 33 8.35 -0.05 -12.20
CA SER A 33 8.13 1.10 -11.31
C SER A 33 7.88 0.72 -9.85
N ILE A 34 7.28 -0.45 -9.60
CA ILE A 34 6.99 -0.92 -8.23
C ILE A 34 8.06 -1.89 -7.68
N SER A 35 8.91 -2.46 -8.53
CA SER A 35 9.98 -3.37 -8.11
C SER A 35 10.92 -2.82 -7.03
N PRO A 36 11.29 -1.52 -6.97
CA PRO A 36 12.19 -1.02 -5.93
C PRO A 36 11.63 -1.11 -4.51
N PHE A 37 10.31 -1.25 -4.37
CA PHE A 37 9.61 -1.31 -3.09
C PHE A 37 9.28 -2.74 -2.66
N LEU A 38 9.60 -3.73 -3.50
CA LEU A 38 9.27 -5.14 -3.29
C LEU A 38 10.54 -5.98 -3.24
N LYS A 39 10.49 -7.11 -2.52
CA LYS A 39 11.59 -8.10 -2.48
C LYS A 39 11.47 -9.16 -3.59
N HIS A 40 10.65 -8.89 -4.60
CA HIS A 40 10.35 -9.82 -5.68
C HIS A 40 10.99 -9.34 -6.99
N GLU A 41 11.39 -10.30 -7.82
CA GLU A 41 11.88 -10.04 -9.16
C GLU A 41 10.76 -9.52 -10.10
N GLU A 42 11.14 -8.71 -11.09
CA GLU A 42 10.20 -8.04 -12.01
C GLU A 42 9.26 -9.04 -12.74
N SER A 43 9.79 -10.19 -13.15
CA SER A 43 9.00 -11.23 -13.84
C SER A 43 7.90 -11.81 -12.97
N LYS A 44 8.16 -11.97 -11.66
CA LYS A 44 7.18 -12.44 -10.69
C LYS A 44 6.11 -11.37 -10.43
N ILE A 45 6.53 -10.10 -10.30
CA ILE A 45 5.62 -8.96 -10.18
C ILE A 45 4.69 -8.88 -11.40
N SER A 46 5.24 -8.99 -12.61
CA SER A 46 4.45 -9.02 -13.86
C SER A 46 3.39 -10.11 -13.84
N ARG A 47 3.77 -11.35 -13.49
CA ARG A 47 2.84 -12.48 -13.43
C ARG A 47 1.72 -12.28 -12.40
N ILE A 48 2.00 -11.62 -11.29
CA ILE A 48 0.98 -11.36 -10.27
C ILE A 48 0.03 -10.24 -10.73
N LEU A 49 0.55 -9.17 -11.35
CA LEU A 49 -0.28 -8.10 -11.93
C LEU A 49 -1.19 -8.63 -13.03
N GLU A 50 -0.69 -9.52 -13.90
CA GLU A 50 -1.49 -10.22 -14.91
C GLU A 50 -2.64 -11.02 -14.26
N LYS A 51 -2.34 -11.80 -13.21
CA LYS A 51 -3.39 -12.52 -12.46
C LYS A 51 -4.38 -11.59 -11.77
N LEU A 52 -3.94 -10.45 -11.25
CA LEU A 52 -4.82 -9.44 -10.65
C LEU A 52 -5.78 -8.83 -11.70
N CYS A 53 -5.38 -8.77 -12.97
CA CYS A 53 -6.27 -8.46 -14.07
C CYS A 53 -7.30 -9.57 -14.30
N ASP A 54 -6.87 -10.83 -14.34
CA ASP A 54 -7.77 -11.99 -14.48
C ASP A 54 -8.81 -12.06 -13.34
N GLU A 55 -8.41 -11.67 -12.13
CA GLU A 55 -9.27 -11.58 -10.94
C GLU A 55 -10.16 -10.32 -10.91
N GLY A 56 -9.98 -9.37 -11.82
CA GLY A 56 -10.75 -8.13 -11.92
C GLY A 56 -10.39 -7.04 -10.90
N SER A 57 -9.27 -7.20 -10.18
CA SER A 57 -8.74 -6.17 -9.27
C SER A 57 -7.99 -5.07 -10.01
N MET A 58 -7.42 -5.41 -11.17
CA MET A 58 -6.69 -4.47 -12.02
C MET A 58 -7.16 -4.58 -13.48
N ILE A 59 -6.75 -3.60 -14.27
CA ILE A 59 -6.85 -3.62 -15.73
C ILE A 59 -5.49 -3.28 -16.32
N GLU A 60 -5.13 -3.94 -17.41
CA GLU A 60 -3.98 -3.55 -18.22
C GLU A 60 -4.40 -2.42 -19.16
N THR A 61 -3.71 -1.27 -19.09
CA THR A 61 -4.02 -0.07 -19.90
C THR A 61 -3.18 0.02 -21.16
N ASN A 62 -1.92 -0.39 -21.04
CA ASN A 62 -0.94 -0.52 -22.12
C ASN A 62 -0.07 -1.72 -21.81
N SER A 63 0.70 -2.23 -22.80
CA SER A 63 1.60 -3.37 -22.60
C SER A 63 2.43 -3.21 -21.31
N LYS A 64 2.15 -4.06 -20.31
CA LYS A 64 2.77 -4.09 -18.97
C LYS A 64 2.51 -2.88 -18.06
N HIS A 65 1.41 -2.15 -18.28
CA HIS A 65 0.97 -1.04 -17.45
C HIS A 65 -0.42 -1.34 -16.90
N TYR A 66 -0.60 -1.13 -15.60
CA TYR A 66 -1.76 -1.61 -14.86
C TYR A 66 -2.40 -0.48 -14.05
N LYS A 67 -3.73 -0.48 -13.96
CA LYS A 67 -4.49 0.41 -13.08
C LYS A 67 -5.45 -0.38 -12.21
N PHE A 68 -5.78 0.15 -11.05
CA PHE A 68 -6.85 -0.42 -10.23
C PHE A 68 -8.20 -0.31 -10.94
N THR A 69 -9.03 -1.33 -10.77
CA THR A 69 -10.48 -1.17 -10.90
C THR A 69 -11.04 -0.51 -9.64
N ASP A 70 -12.28 -0.01 -9.69
CA ASP A 70 -12.95 0.52 -8.49
C ASP A 70 -13.02 -0.52 -7.36
N THR A 71 -13.20 -1.79 -7.71
CA THR A 71 -13.24 -2.90 -6.75
C THR A 71 -11.85 -3.16 -6.17
N GLY A 72 -10.81 -3.25 -7.02
CA GLY A 72 -9.45 -3.48 -6.57
C GLY A 72 -8.91 -2.34 -5.71
N LEU A 73 -9.25 -1.09 -6.03
CA LEU A 73 -8.84 0.06 -5.22
C LEU A 73 -9.43 -0.01 -3.81
N LYS A 74 -10.71 -0.37 -3.68
CA LYS A 74 -11.36 -0.54 -2.37
C LYS A 74 -10.75 -1.69 -1.57
N GLN A 75 -10.47 -2.81 -2.24
CA GLN A 75 -9.83 -3.97 -1.62
C GLN A 75 -8.42 -3.64 -1.11
N ALA A 76 -7.60 -3.00 -1.96
CA ALA A 76 -6.24 -2.61 -1.62
C ALA A 76 -6.22 -1.58 -0.47
N GLY A 77 -7.14 -0.61 -0.46
CA GLY A 77 -7.26 0.35 0.63
C GLY A 77 -7.65 -0.29 1.96
N LYS A 78 -8.58 -1.27 1.95
CA LYS A 78 -8.94 -2.02 3.15
C LYS A 78 -7.73 -2.80 3.68
N LEU A 79 -7.07 -3.55 2.81
CA LEU A 79 -5.87 -4.31 3.14
C LEU A 79 -4.77 -3.41 3.71
N PHE A 80 -4.51 -2.28 3.05
CA PHE A 80 -3.51 -1.32 3.50
C PHE A 80 -3.82 -0.74 4.88
N VAL A 81 -5.09 -0.43 5.17
CA VAL A 81 -5.49 -0.01 6.53
C VAL A 81 -5.27 -1.14 7.52
N GLU A 82 -5.70 -2.37 7.23
CA GLU A 82 -5.54 -3.52 8.14
C GLU A 82 -4.06 -3.81 8.45
N THR A 83 -3.17 -3.67 7.48
CA THR A 83 -1.73 -3.94 7.65
C THR A 83 -0.98 -2.77 8.29
N PHE A 84 -1.32 -1.52 7.95
CA PHE A 84 -0.55 -0.34 8.34
C PHE A 84 -1.26 0.56 9.36
N GLN A 85 -2.37 0.13 9.96
CA GLN A 85 -3.14 0.92 10.94
C GLN A 85 -2.26 1.48 12.07
N GLU A 86 -1.32 0.67 12.57
CA GLU A 86 -0.41 1.06 13.67
C GLU A 86 0.67 2.05 13.21
N MET A 87 1.05 2.03 11.93
CA MET A 87 2.05 2.95 11.36
C MET A 87 1.45 4.29 10.90
N GLN A 88 0.13 4.35 10.72
CA GLN A 88 -0.60 5.55 10.30
C GLN A 88 -1.09 6.41 11.49
N GLN A 89 -1.02 5.89 12.72
CA GLN A 89 -1.23 6.75 13.87
C GLN A 89 -0.05 7.72 13.98
N PRO A 90 -0.29 9.03 14.19
CA PRO A 90 0.79 9.87 14.70
C PRO A 90 1.30 9.17 15.95
N GLY A 91 2.58 8.79 15.93
CA GLY A 91 3.15 8.18 17.11
C GLY A 91 2.84 9.08 18.29
N HIS A 92 2.51 8.52 19.46
CA HIS A 92 2.32 9.27 20.70
C HIS A 92 3.57 10.11 21.13
N TYR A 93 4.56 10.24 20.25
CA TYR A 93 5.75 11.07 20.34
C TYR A 93 5.73 12.31 19.42
N GLU A 94 4.80 12.43 18.46
CA GLU A 94 4.61 13.70 17.73
C GLU A 94 3.79 14.65 18.59
N CYS A 95 4.50 15.31 19.49
CA CYS A 95 4.02 16.57 20.05
C CYS A 95 3.69 17.50 18.88
N HIS A 96 2.42 17.91 18.78
CA HIS A 96 2.03 19.03 17.94
C HIS A 96 2.93 20.23 18.29
N ASP A 97 3.36 20.99 17.29
CA ASP A 97 4.14 22.21 17.47
C ASP A 97 3.43 23.10 18.54
N GLY A 98 4.06 23.27 19.71
CA GLY A 98 3.50 23.97 20.88
C GLY A 98 3.00 23.11 22.05
N CYS A 99 3.11 21.77 22.03
CA CYS A 99 2.73 20.91 23.17
C CYS A 99 3.88 20.69 24.18
N CYS A 100 5.13 20.86 23.76
CA CYS A 100 6.32 20.50 24.55
C CYS A 100 7.19 21.72 24.96
N ASP A 101 6.61 22.92 24.99
CA ASP A 101 7.25 24.07 25.65
C ASP A 101 6.89 24.06 27.14
N GLY A 102 7.59 23.21 27.90
CA GLY A 102 7.54 23.15 29.36
C GLY A 102 7.07 21.80 29.93
N ASP A 103 7.57 21.47 31.11
CA ASP A 103 7.29 20.28 31.94
C ASP A 103 5.82 20.15 32.41
N ASP A 104 4.86 20.85 31.78
CA ASP A 104 3.46 20.85 32.18
C ASP A 104 2.58 20.03 31.21
N HIS A 105 2.58 18.72 31.41
CA HIS A 105 1.73 17.76 30.67
C HIS A 105 0.29 17.68 31.21
N SER A 106 -0.14 18.59 32.10
CA SER A 106 -1.48 18.56 32.73
C SER A 106 -2.64 18.73 31.75
N LYS A 107 -2.36 19.12 30.50
CA LYS A 107 -3.36 19.30 29.43
C LYS A 107 -3.42 18.18 28.41
N CYS A 108 -2.57 17.15 28.55
CA CYS A 108 -2.69 15.93 27.75
C CYS A 108 -3.95 15.17 28.17
N LYS A 109 -5.02 15.30 27.38
CA LYS A 109 -6.24 14.51 27.57
C LYS A 109 -5.94 13.07 27.16
N HIS A 110 -5.58 12.26 28.15
CA HIS A 110 -5.66 10.81 28.05
C HIS A 110 -7.15 10.44 28.09
N ASN A 111 -7.67 9.86 27.03
CA ASN A 111 -8.96 9.17 27.06
C ASN A 111 -8.74 7.73 26.65
#